data_AF-K6ZYU9-F1
#
_entry.id   AF-K6ZYU9-F1
#
_cell.length_a   1.000
_cell.length_b   1.000
_cell.length_c   1.000
_cell.angle_alpha   90.00
_cell.angle_beta   90.00
_cell.angle_gamma   90.00
#
_symmetry.space_group_name_H-M   'P 1'
#
loop_
_entity.id
_entity.type
_entity.pdbx_description
1 polymer ?
#
loop_
_entity_poly.entity_id
_entity_poly.type
_entity_poly.pdbx_seq_one_letter_code
_entity_poly.pdbx_strand_id
1 'polypeptide(L)'
;MGAEILGLWFSEELGRDRQKIAHLLDIIELLETKNIEHYALQGQEFNMDLNRDEIEVYAAITRGQEEFDIPEDTELYDQESISGCGLADFKSVLLSWENFIGRL
;
A
#
# COMPACT_ATOMS: atom_id res chain seq x y z
N MET A 1 9.55 11.79 -8.49
CA MET A 1 8.32 12.48 -8.07
C MET A 1 7.31 11.40 -7.71
N GLY A 2 7.55 10.70 -6.59
CA GLY A 2 6.76 9.52 -6.19
C GLY A 2 6.04 9.68 -4.84
N ALA A 3 6.63 10.40 -3.89
CA ALA A 3 6.03 10.60 -2.56
C ALA A 3 4.60 11.22 -2.58
N GLU A 4 4.21 11.82 -3.69
CA GLU A 4 2.88 12.43 -3.89
C GLU A 4 1.75 11.39 -3.88
N ILE A 5 1.97 10.21 -4.49
CA ILE A 5 0.95 9.14 -4.58
C ILE A 5 0.70 8.50 -3.22
N LEU A 6 1.76 8.25 -2.46
CA LEU A 6 1.64 7.70 -1.10
C LEU A 6 0.86 8.68 -0.20
N GLY A 7 1.20 9.97 -0.24
CA GLY A 7 0.50 11.01 0.55
C GLY A 7 -0.98 11.15 0.18
N LEU A 8 -1.32 11.02 -1.10
CA LEU A 8 -2.70 10.99 -1.59
C LEU A 8 -3.45 9.77 -1.05
N TRP A 9 -2.86 8.58 -1.14
CA TRP A 9 -3.47 7.36 -0.58
C TRP A 9 -3.74 7.47 0.93
N PHE A 10 -2.79 8.01 1.70
CA PHE A 10 -2.98 8.23 3.13
C PHE A 10 -4.17 9.16 3.43
N SER A 11 -4.42 10.15 2.58
CA SER A 11 -5.47 11.15 2.81
C SER A 11 -6.83 10.74 2.26
N GLU A 12 -6.87 10.16 1.05
CA GLU A 12 -8.10 9.84 0.31
C GLU A 12 -8.62 8.42 0.63
N GLU A 13 -7.74 7.42 0.78
CA GLU A 13 -8.13 6.00 0.94
C GLU A 13 -8.07 5.52 2.41
N LEU A 14 -6.98 5.88 3.12
CA LEU A 14 -6.78 5.52 4.52
C LEU A 14 -7.49 6.51 5.45
N GLY A 15 -7.34 7.80 5.22
CA GLY A 15 -8.00 8.88 5.95
C GLY A 15 -7.88 8.73 7.47
N ARG A 16 -9.02 8.65 8.16
CA ARG A 16 -9.10 8.44 9.63
C ARG A 16 -9.57 7.04 10.00
N ASP A 17 -9.52 6.09 9.07
CA ASP A 17 -10.05 4.75 9.27
C ASP A 17 -9.10 3.92 10.15
N ARG A 18 -9.27 4.05 11.47
CA ARG A 18 -8.45 3.35 12.48
C ARG A 18 -8.51 1.83 12.33
N GLN A 19 -9.60 1.29 11.79
CA GLN A 19 -9.71 -0.16 11.55
C GLN A 19 -8.80 -0.59 10.40
N LYS A 20 -8.80 0.15 9.28
CA LYS A 20 -7.84 -0.09 8.18
C LYS A 20 -6.39 0.06 8.64
N ILE A 21 -6.10 1.06 9.47
CA ILE A 21 -4.74 1.29 10.00
C ILE A 21 -4.30 0.10 10.85
N ALA A 22 -5.12 -0.32 11.82
CA ALA A 22 -4.82 -1.47 12.67
C ALA A 22 -4.65 -2.76 11.85
N HIS A 23 -5.52 -2.97 10.86
CA HIS A 23 -5.42 -4.10 9.93
C HIS A 23 -4.09 -4.10 9.17
N LEU A 24 -3.67 -2.96 8.62
CA LEU A 24 -2.39 -2.87 7.91
C LEU A 24 -1.19 -3.11 8.82
N LEU A 25 -1.23 -2.62 10.07
CA LEU A 25 -0.19 -2.90 11.05
C LEU A 25 -0.09 -4.41 11.37
N ASP A 26 -1.22 -5.11 11.45
CA ASP A 26 -1.27 -6.57 11.63
C ASP A 26 -0.66 -7.30 10.42
N ILE A 27 -1.03 -6.91 9.20
CA ILE A 27 -0.45 -7.47 7.95
C ILE A 27 1.06 -7.27 7.90
N ILE A 28 1.55 -6.08 8.27
CA ILE A 28 2.99 -5.79 8.32
C ILE A 28 3.68 -6.71 9.34
N GLU A 29 3.08 -6.93 10.51
CA GLU A 29 3.61 -7.86 11.50
C GLU A 29 3.64 -9.31 10.96
N LEU A 30 2.62 -9.74 10.22
CA LEU A 30 2.60 -11.05 9.57
C LEU A 30 3.69 -11.21 8.50
N LEU A 31 3.98 -10.15 7.73
CA LEU A 31 5.09 -10.12 6.77
C LEU A 31 6.46 -10.20 7.47
N GLU A 32 6.65 -9.39 8.52
CA GLU A 32 7.89 -9.36 9.31
C GLU A 32 8.17 -10.70 10.02
N THR A 33 7.12 -11.33 10.56
CA THR A 33 7.19 -12.65 11.21
C THR A 33 7.26 -13.81 10.21
N LYS A 34 7.27 -13.51 8.91
CA LYS A 34 7.32 -14.48 7.80
C LYS A 34 6.13 -15.45 7.78
N ASN A 35 5.00 -15.08 8.38
CA ASN A 35 3.76 -15.84 8.29
C ASN A 35 3.12 -15.74 6.90
N ILE A 36 3.31 -14.59 6.24
CA ILE A 36 2.93 -14.36 4.84
C ILE A 36 4.14 -13.83 4.06
N GLU A 37 4.10 -14.00 2.74
CA GLU A 37 5.17 -13.51 1.84
C GLU A 37 4.78 -12.21 1.16
N HIS A 38 3.48 -12.03 0.96
CA HIS A 38 2.90 -11.00 0.11
C HIS A 38 1.47 -10.69 0.55
N TYR A 39 1.06 -9.43 0.39
CA TYR A 39 -0.31 -8.97 0.61
C TYR A 39 -0.64 -7.85 -0.38
N ALA A 40 -1.76 -8.01 -1.10
CA ALA A 40 -2.28 -6.99 -2.00
C ALA A 40 -3.55 -6.36 -1.41
N LEU A 41 -3.56 -5.03 -1.30
CA LEU A 41 -4.71 -4.22 -0.95
C LEU A 41 -5.28 -3.57 -2.22
N GLN A 42 -6.49 -3.95 -2.58
CA GLN A 42 -7.22 -3.29 -3.66
C GLN A 42 -8.06 -2.15 -3.08
N GLY A 43 -7.68 -0.92 -3.41
CA GLY A 43 -8.41 0.29 -3.04
C GLY A 43 -9.37 0.74 -4.15
N GLN A 44 -9.98 1.91 -3.94
CA GLN A 44 -10.92 2.47 -4.91
C GLN A 44 -10.19 3.22 -6.03
N GLU A 45 -9.20 4.03 -5.66
CA GLU A 45 -8.39 4.82 -6.61
C GLU A 45 -6.95 4.34 -6.71
N PHE A 46 -6.45 3.63 -5.71
CA PHE A 46 -5.08 3.14 -5.65
C PHE A 46 -5.04 1.72 -5.11
N ASN A 47 -4.16 0.92 -5.69
CA ASN A 47 -3.81 -0.39 -5.18
C ASN A 47 -2.47 -0.32 -4.47
N MET A 48 -2.29 -1.18 -3.47
CA MET A 48 -1.06 -1.27 -2.72
C MET A 48 -0.62 -2.73 -2.62
N ASP A 49 0.64 -2.94 -2.86
CA ASP A 49 1.32 -4.22 -2.73
C ASP A 49 2.30 -4.15 -1.57
N LEU A 50 2.31 -5.17 -0.72
CA LEU A 50 3.23 -5.28 0.39
C LEU A 50 3.93 -6.63 0.32
N ASN A 51 5.26 -6.58 0.29
CA ASN A 51 6.10 -7.73 0.48
C ASN A 51 6.97 -7.53 1.73
N ARG A 52 7.86 -8.49 2.01
CA ARG A 52 8.69 -8.48 3.22
C ARG A 52 9.79 -7.40 3.23
N ASP A 53 10.10 -6.83 2.08
CA ASP A 53 11.19 -5.87 1.87
C ASP A 53 10.64 -4.45 1.68
N GLU A 54 9.64 -4.32 0.80
CA GLU A 54 9.08 -3.03 0.38
C GLU A 54 7.56 -3.07 0.21
N ILE A 55 6.99 -1.87 0.13
CA ILE A 55 5.61 -1.64 -0.30
C ILE A 55 5.62 -0.85 -1.60
N GLU A 56 4.63 -1.09 -2.44
CA GLU A 56 4.44 -0.39 -3.69
C GLU A 56 3.00 0.11 -3.79
N VAL A 57 2.82 1.39 -4.10
CA VAL A 57 1.50 1.97 -4.35
C VAL A 57 1.41 2.43 -5.79
N TYR A 58 0.32 2.06 -6.45
CA TYR A 58 0.04 2.40 -7.84
C TYR A 58 -1.45 2.74 -8.02
N ALA A 59 -1.75 3.62 -8.97
CA ALA A 59 -3.13 3.98 -9.28
C ALA A 59 -3.90 2.76 -9.80
N ALA A 60 -5.13 2.57 -9.33
CA ALA A 60 -6.03 1.57 -9.86
C ALA A 60 -6.41 1.99 -11.29
N ILE A 61 -5.75 1.39 -12.28
CA ILE A 61 -6.10 1.63 -13.68
C ILE A 61 -7.50 1.02 -13.87
N THR A 62 -8.53 1.87 -14.02
CA THR A 62 -9.82 1.43 -14.57
C THR A 62 -9.59 1.13 -16.05
N ARG A 63 -8.89 0.03 -16.34
CA ARG A 63 -8.79 -0.54 -17.68
C ARG A 63 -10.12 -1.22 -17.91
N GLY A 64 -10.94 -0.64 -18.78
CA GLY A 64 -12.19 -1.24 -19.18
C GLY A 64 -11.95 -2.70 -19.59
N GLN A 65 -12.54 -3.61 -18.82
CA GLN A 65 -12.84 -4.99 -19.22
C GLN A 65 -11.73 -5.78 -19.91
N GLU A 66 -10.62 -6.09 -19.24
CA GLU A 66 -9.85 -7.28 -19.60
C GLU A 66 -9.38 -7.96 -18.32
N GLU A 67 -9.94 -9.14 -18.07
CA GLU A 67 -9.50 -10.11 -17.06
C GLU A 67 -8.04 -10.45 -17.35
N PHE A 68 -7.11 -9.69 -16.78
CA PHE A 68 -5.73 -10.11 -16.74
C PHE A 68 -5.56 -10.97 -15.48
N ASP A 69 -5.66 -12.28 -15.69
CA ASP A 69 -4.91 -13.28 -14.93
C ASP A 69 -3.46 -12.81 -14.95
N ILE A 70 -3.02 -12.12 -13.89
CA ILE A 70 -1.67 -11.56 -13.82
C ILE A 70 -0.74 -12.76 -13.61
N PRO A 71 0.07 -13.14 -14.61
CA PRO A 71 1.10 -14.15 -14.37
C PRO A 71 2.12 -13.57 -13.39
N GLU A 72 2.70 -14.45 -12.57
CA GLU A 72 3.67 -14.21 -11.47
C GLU A 72 4.92 -13.39 -11.86
N ASP A 73 5.05 -12.95 -13.11
CA ASP A 73 6.17 -12.21 -13.66
C ASP A 73 5.64 -11.29 -14.77
N THR A 74 5.17 -10.08 -14.44
CA THR A 74 4.81 -9.09 -15.46
C THR A 74 5.24 -7.70 -15.04
N GLU A 75 6.45 -7.36 -15.47
CA GLU A 75 7.05 -6.02 -15.46
C GLU A 75 6.34 -5.07 -16.43
N LEU A 76 5.07 -4.74 -16.15
CA LEU A 76 4.33 -3.66 -16.84
C LEU A 76 3.94 -2.55 -15.87
N TYR A 77 4.87 -2.18 -14.99
CA TYR A 77 4.69 -1.01 -14.15
C TYR A 77 5.51 0.14 -14.73
N ASP A 78 4.82 1.09 -15.34
CA ASP A 78 5.40 2.33 -15.83
C ASP A 78 6.09 3.05 -14.64
N GLN A 79 7.42 3.07 -14.64
CA GLN A 79 8.27 3.52 -13.52
C GLN A 79 8.01 4.98 -13.07
N GLU A 80 7.17 5.73 -13.77
CA GLU A 80 6.83 7.11 -13.43
C GLU A 80 5.68 7.22 -12.42
N SER A 81 4.88 6.16 -12.21
CA SER A 81 3.68 6.16 -11.35
C SER A 81 3.70 5.12 -10.22
N ILE A 82 4.87 4.59 -9.90
CA ILE A 82 5.08 3.67 -8.78
C ILE A 82 5.78 4.41 -7.67
N SER A 83 5.22 4.34 -6.48
CA SER A 83 5.85 4.88 -5.29
C SER A 83 5.98 3.79 -4.26
N GLY A 84 7.22 3.37 -4.07
CA GLY A 84 7.57 2.41 -3.05
C GLY A 84 8.42 3.00 -1.93
N CYS A 85 8.31 2.39 -0.77
CA CYS A 85 9.26 2.56 0.33
C CYS A 85 9.49 1.23 1.03
N GLY A 86 10.57 1.12 1.80
CA GLY A 86 10.82 -0.09 2.58
C GLY A 86 9.68 -0.36 3.57
N LEU A 87 9.36 -1.63 3.81
CA LEU A 87 8.26 -2.04 4.69
C LEU A 87 8.37 -1.39 6.09
N ALA A 88 9.59 -1.29 6.61
CA ALA A 88 9.88 -0.65 7.91
C ALA A 88 9.64 0.87 7.92
N ASP A 89 9.88 1.54 6.80
CA ASP A 89 9.60 2.97 6.63
C ASP A 89 8.08 3.19 6.59
N PHE A 90 7.37 2.39 5.80
CA PHE A 90 5.90 2.42 5.73
C PHE A 90 5.24 2.20 7.09
N LYS A 91 5.71 1.20 7.85
CA LYS A 91 5.25 0.96 9.23
C LYS A 91 5.42 2.20 10.11
N SER A 92 6.57 2.87 10.02
CA SER A 92 6.85 4.08 10.80
C SER A 92 5.91 5.23 10.43
N VAL A 93 5.63 5.40 9.13
CA VAL A 93 4.68 6.41 8.64
C VAL A 93 3.25 6.08 9.11
N LEU A 94 2.81 4.83 9.03
CA LEU A 94 1.50 4.37 9.52
C LEU A 94 1.30 4.63 11.00
N LEU A 95 2.30 4.29 11.84
CA LEU A 95 2.24 4.56 13.28
C LEU A 95 2.18 6.06 13.58
N SER A 96 2.94 6.87 12.84
CA SER A 96 2.89 8.33 12.95
C SER A 96 1.52 8.88 12.55
N TRP A 97 0.93 8.34 11.48
CA TRP A 97 -0.39 8.70 11.00
C TRP A 97 -1.49 8.34 12.00
N GLU A 98 -1.46 7.12 12.56
CA GLU A 98 -2.36 6.69 13.63
C GLU A 98 -2.31 7.65 14.82
N ASN A 99 -1.09 8.05 15.22
CA ASN A 99 -0.90 8.99 16.31
C ASN A 99 -1.44 10.38 15.97
N PHE A 100 -1.26 10.84 14.74
CA PHE A 100 -1.78 12.11 14.25
C PHE A 100 -3.31 12.16 14.29
N ILE A 101 -4.00 11.13 13.77
CA ILE A 101 -5.47 11.05 13.82
C ILE A 101 -6.01 10.74 15.23
N GLY A 102 -5.17 10.23 16.13
CA GLY A 102 -5.49 10.05 17.54
C GLY A 102 -5.53 11.35 18.33
N ARG A 103 -4.82 12.38 17.85
CA ARG A 103 -4.74 13.71 18.48
C ARG A 103 -5.73 14.74 17.93
N LEU A 104 -6.37 14.45 16.80
CA LEU A 104 -7.44 15.25 16.18
C LEU A 104 -8.80 14.94 16.79
#